data_AF-A0A384IK24-F1
#
_entry.id   AF-A0A384IK24-F1
#
_cell.length_a   1.000
_cell.length_b   1.000
_cell.length_c   1.000
_cell.angle_alpha   90.00
_cell.angle_beta   90.00
_cell.angle_gamma   90.00
#
_symmetry.space_group_name_H-M   'P 1'
#
loop_
_entity.id
_entity.type
_entity.pdbx_description
1 polymer ?
#
loop_
_entity_poly.entity_id
_entity_poly.type
_entity_poly.pdbx_seq_one_letter_code
_entity_poly.pdbx_strand_id
1 'polypeptide(L)'
;MAALALAARRLSRAIDGADSRQINEAARDFVETLTFATADEILAMLREILAEDWTALPPWARNLAYRLACLQRPDDPRLLREAAADLLCFGPDWDAFAEELKSRAAELE
;
A
#
# COMPACT_ATOMS: atom_id res chain seq x y z
N MET A 1 8.78 16.51 2.22
CA MET A 1 8.42 15.13 2.64
C MET A 1 6.92 15.10 2.86
N ALA A 2 6.18 14.32 2.07
CA ALA A 2 4.73 14.22 2.18
C ALA A 2 4.34 13.59 3.53
N ALA A 3 3.27 14.10 4.17
CA ALA A 3 2.83 13.64 5.49
C ALA A 3 2.61 12.12 5.57
N LEU A 4 2.15 11.52 4.47
CA LEU A 4 1.91 10.08 4.37
C LEU A 4 3.18 9.24 4.51
N ALA A 5 4.29 9.63 3.89
CA ALA A 5 5.57 8.91 4.01
C ALA A 5 6.13 8.98 5.45
N LEU A 6 5.88 10.08 6.17
CA LEU A 6 6.23 10.17 7.59
C LEU A 6 5.38 9.23 8.45
N ALA A 7 4.07 9.16 8.18
CA ALA A 7 3.16 8.26 8.88
C ALA A 7 3.54 6.78 8.65
N ALA A 8 3.87 6.41 7.40
CA ALA A 8 4.34 5.07 7.04
C ALA A 8 5.62 4.67 7.82
N ARG A 9 6.64 5.56 7.88
CA ARG A 9 7.86 5.30 8.65
C ARG A 9 7.62 5.22 10.15
N ARG A 10 6.66 5.97 10.68
CA ARG A 10 6.28 5.85 12.11
C ARG A 10 5.64 4.50 12.39
N LEU A 11 4.75 4.02 11.52
CA LEU A 11 4.15 2.69 11.63
C LEU A 11 5.22 1.59 11.58
N SER A 12 6.12 1.64 10.59
CA SER A 12 7.25 0.70 10.46
C SER A 12 8.07 0.63 11.75
N ARG A 13 8.55 1.77 12.26
CA ARG A 13 9.33 1.82 13.52
C ARG A 13 8.55 1.34 14.74
N ALA A 14 7.25 1.60 14.81
CA ALA A 14 6.42 1.14 15.93
C ALA A 14 6.29 -0.40 15.93
N ILE A 15 6.18 -1.01 14.74
CA ILE A 15 6.14 -2.47 14.58
C ILE A 15 7.46 -3.09 15.01
N ASP A 16 8.59 -2.53 14.58
CA ASP A 16 9.93 -3.00 14.99
C ASP A 16 10.14 -2.92 16.50
N GLY A 17 9.57 -1.90 17.14
CA GLY A 17 9.62 -1.71 18.59
C GLY A 17 8.73 -2.67 19.39
N ALA A 18 7.82 -3.40 18.73
CA ALA A 18 6.89 -4.38 19.33
C ALA A 18 6.00 -3.85 20.48
N ASP A 19 5.84 -2.52 20.61
CA ASP A 19 4.95 -1.89 21.60
C ASP A 19 3.54 -1.76 21.01
N SER A 20 2.60 -2.56 21.52
CA SER A 20 1.23 -2.60 21.01
C SER A 20 0.51 -1.25 21.07
N ARG A 21 0.80 -0.40 22.05
CA ARG A 21 0.17 0.92 22.14
C ARG A 21 0.69 1.83 21.04
N GLN A 22 2.01 1.87 20.84
CA GLN A 22 2.63 2.67 19.79
C GLN A 22 2.21 2.19 18.39
N ILE A 23 2.09 0.87 18.20
CA ILE A 23 1.58 0.28 16.95
C ILE A 23 0.16 0.76 16.67
N ASN A 24 -0.74 0.72 17.66
CA ASN A 24 -2.12 1.15 17.48
C ASN A 24 -2.23 2.65 17.17
N GLU A 25 -1.46 3.49 17.86
CA GLU A 25 -1.42 4.93 17.61
C GLU A 25 -0.87 5.23 16.20
N ALA A 26 0.25 4.62 15.82
CA ALA A 26 0.85 4.80 14.49
C ALA A 26 -0.02 4.24 13.36
N ALA A 27 -0.72 3.12 13.58
CA ALA A 27 -1.63 2.54 12.61
C ALA A 27 -2.84 3.46 12.38
N ARG A 28 -3.41 4.04 13.46
CA ARG A 28 -4.48 5.03 13.35
C ARG A 28 -4.04 6.25 12.54
N ASP A 29 -2.88 6.83 12.89
CA ASP A 29 -2.33 7.99 12.19
C ASP A 29 -2.08 7.70 10.70
N PHE A 30 -1.55 6.50 10.39
CA PHE A 30 -1.32 6.05 9.01
C PHE A 30 -2.64 5.94 8.25
N VAL A 31 -3.65 5.25 8.80
CA VAL A 31 -4.96 5.09 8.15
C VAL A 31 -5.63 6.44 7.93
N GLU A 32 -5.61 7.33 8.93
CA GLU A 32 -6.19 8.67 8.82
C GLU A 32 -5.51 9.49 7.71
N THR A 33 -4.18 9.50 7.68
CA THR A 33 -3.41 10.20 6.64
C THR A 33 -3.63 9.60 5.26
N LEU A 34 -3.65 8.27 5.16
CA LEU A 34 -3.84 7.53 3.90
C LEU A 34 -5.24 7.78 3.31
N THR A 35 -6.27 7.87 4.15
CA THR A 35 -7.66 8.05 3.71
C THR A 35 -7.88 9.34 2.92
N PHE A 36 -7.11 10.39 3.22
CA PHE A 36 -7.20 11.69 2.53
C PHE A 36 -6.13 11.91 1.47
N ALA A 37 -5.23 10.94 1.27
CA ALA A 37 -4.16 11.06 0.30
C ALA A 37 -4.65 10.82 -1.13
N THR A 38 -4.06 11.55 -2.08
CA THR A 38 -4.26 11.32 -3.51
C THR A 38 -3.52 10.06 -3.97
N ALA A 39 -3.94 9.48 -5.09
CA ALA A 39 -3.24 8.34 -5.71
C ALA A 39 -1.75 8.62 -5.96
N ASP A 40 -1.38 9.85 -6.35
CA ASP A 40 0.04 10.21 -6.54
C ASP A 40 0.82 10.19 -5.24
N GLU A 41 0.26 10.73 -4.14
CA GLU A 41 0.90 10.71 -2.84
C GLU A 41 1.04 9.29 -2.30
N ILE A 42 0.03 8.45 -2.51
CA ILE A 42 0.05 7.04 -2.12
C ILE A 42 1.15 6.30 -2.88
N LEU A 43 1.21 6.45 -4.21
CA LEU A 43 2.20 5.75 -5.04
C LEU A 43 3.61 6.28 -4.79
N ALA A 44 3.78 7.58 -4.58
CA ALA A 44 5.05 8.16 -4.18
C ALA A 44 5.53 7.56 -2.85
N MET A 45 4.64 7.48 -1.85
CA MET A 45 4.97 6.86 -0.56
C MET A 45 5.33 5.38 -0.70
N LEU A 46 4.52 4.59 -1.42
CA LEU A 46 4.78 3.16 -1.61
C LEU A 46 6.13 2.92 -2.29
N ARG A 47 6.42 3.65 -3.37
CA ARG A 47 7.70 3.54 -4.09
C ARG A 47 8.89 3.93 -3.24
N GLU A 48 8.76 5.00 -2.45
CA GLU A 48 9.81 5.46 -1.53
C GLU A 48 10.08 4.40 -0.44
N ILE A 49 9.04 3.96 0.26
CA ILE A 49 9.18 3.04 1.41
C ILE A 49 9.63 1.65 0.97
N LEU A 50 9.04 1.10 -0.10
CA LEU A 50 9.39 -0.24 -0.59
C LEU A 50 10.79 -0.30 -1.22
N ALA A 51 11.31 0.83 -1.73
CA ALA A 51 12.69 0.93 -2.19
C ALA A 51 13.69 0.99 -1.03
N GLU A 52 13.32 1.59 0.10
CA GLU A 52 14.14 1.61 1.32
C GLU A 52 14.19 0.22 1.97
N ASP A 53 13.03 -0.38 2.18
CA ASP A 53 12.87 -1.73 2.71
C ASP A 53 11.50 -2.29 2.33
N TRP A 54 11.49 -3.34 1.52
CA TRP A 54 10.26 -3.97 1.03
C TRP A 54 9.42 -4.61 2.16
N THR A 55 10.02 -4.88 3.32
CA THR A 55 9.35 -5.43 4.51
C THR A 55 8.89 -4.37 5.52
N ALA A 56 9.21 -3.10 5.30
CA ALA A 56 8.96 -2.03 6.27
C ALA A 56 7.49 -1.81 6.61
N LEU A 57 6.57 -2.09 5.66
CA LEU A 57 5.14 -2.02 5.88
C LEU A 57 4.52 -3.41 5.97
N PRO A 58 3.60 -3.63 6.93
CA PRO A 58 2.89 -4.89 7.02
C PRO A 58 1.97 -5.08 5.79
N PRO A 59 1.65 -6.33 5.43
CA PRO A 59 0.84 -6.62 4.24
C PRO A 59 -0.49 -5.86 4.19
N TRP A 60 -1.17 -5.70 5.33
CA TRP A 60 -2.44 -4.97 5.40
C TRP A 60 -2.31 -3.50 4.97
N ALA A 61 -1.19 -2.85 5.30
CA ALA A 61 -0.97 -1.43 5.01
C ALA A 61 -0.70 -1.20 3.53
N ARG A 62 0.14 -2.06 2.92
CA ARG A 62 0.41 -2.06 1.47
C ARG A 62 -0.87 -2.32 0.67
N ASN A 63 -1.61 -3.37 1.05
CA ASN A 63 -2.87 -3.74 0.40
C ASN A 63 -3.91 -2.61 0.47
N LEU A 64 -4.09 -1.99 1.63
CA LEU A 64 -5.02 -0.86 1.78
C LEU A 64 -4.61 0.33 0.91
N ALA A 65 -3.32 0.66 0.89
CA ALA A 65 -2.79 1.76 0.08
C ALA A 65 -3.02 1.52 -1.42
N TYR A 66 -2.66 0.36 -1.95
CA TYR A 66 -2.91 0.01 -3.35
C TYR A 66 -4.41 0.03 -3.70
N ARG A 67 -5.27 -0.51 -2.83
CA ARG A 67 -6.72 -0.50 -3.07
C ARG A 67 -7.28 0.92 -3.16
N LEU A 68 -6.85 1.83 -2.30
CA LEU A 68 -7.27 3.23 -2.36
C LEU A 68 -6.74 3.93 -3.62
N ALA A 69 -5.49 3.67 -4.01
CA ALA A 69 -4.93 4.20 -5.26
C ALA A 69 -5.71 3.67 -6.48
N CYS A 70 -6.00 2.36 -6.56
CA CYS A 70 -6.77 1.76 -7.64
C CYS A 70 -8.21 2.30 -7.68
N LEU A 71 -8.82 2.59 -6.53
CA LEU A 71 -10.16 3.20 -6.48
C LEU A 71 -10.16 4.61 -7.09
N GLN A 72 -9.09 5.38 -6.88
CA GLN A 72 -8.94 6.72 -7.44
C GLN A 72 -8.53 6.71 -8.93
N ARG A 73 -7.90 5.63 -9.41
CA ARG A 73 -7.41 5.45 -10.79
C ARG A 73 -7.76 4.05 -11.33
N PRO A 74 -9.06 3.76 -11.54
CA PRO A 74 -9.50 2.42 -11.92
C PRO A 74 -9.03 1.96 -13.31
N ASP A 75 -8.64 2.91 -14.16
CA ASP A 75 -8.26 2.71 -15.56
C ASP A 75 -6.75 2.91 -15.79
N ASP A 76 -5.92 2.89 -14.74
CA ASP A 76 -4.46 2.94 -14.87
C ASP A 76 -3.89 1.50 -14.92
N PRO A 77 -3.59 0.94 -16.11
CA PRO A 77 -3.14 -0.45 -16.23
C PRO A 77 -1.79 -0.70 -15.56
N ARG A 78 -0.94 0.33 -15.41
CA ARG A 78 0.35 0.18 -14.72
C ARG A 78 0.12 0.01 -13.22
N LEU A 79 -0.76 0.82 -12.65
CA LEU A 79 -1.15 0.72 -11.25
C LEU A 79 -1.79 -0.63 -10.93
N LEU A 80 -2.72 -1.09 -11.77
CA LEU A 80 -3.37 -2.40 -11.59
C LEU A 80 -2.34 -3.54 -11.57
N ARG A 81 -1.33 -3.51 -12.46
CA ARG A 81 -0.24 -4.49 -12.47
C ARG A 81 0.66 -4.40 -11.23
N GLU A 82 0.97 -3.18 -10.78
CA GLU A 82 1.77 -2.93 -9.57
C GLU A 82 1.06 -3.50 -8.33
N ALA A 83 -0.24 -3.23 -8.18
CA ALA A 83 -1.07 -3.76 -7.10
C ALA A 83 -1.22 -5.29 -7.16
N ALA A 84 -1.40 -5.87 -8.36
CA ALA A 84 -1.46 -7.32 -8.52
C ALA A 84 -0.16 -8.02 -8.10
N ALA A 85 0.99 -7.44 -8.48
CA ALA A 85 2.30 -7.98 -8.09
C ALA A 85 2.49 -7.95 -6.57
N ASP A 86 2.04 -6.89 -5.90
CA ASP A 86 2.06 -6.77 -4.44
C ASP A 86 1.25 -7.87 -3.73
N LEU A 87 0.03 -8.15 -4.22
CA LEU A 87 -0.84 -9.18 -3.67
C LEU A 87 -0.22 -10.58 -3.72
N LEU A 88 0.46 -10.90 -4.82
CA LEU A 88 1.11 -12.19 -5.02
C LEU A 88 2.32 -12.42 -4.10
N CYS A 89 2.78 -11.40 -3.37
CA CYS A 89 3.82 -11.56 -2.35
C CYS A 89 3.30 -12.22 -1.06
N PHE A 90 1.98 -12.35 -0.86
CA PHE A 90 1.40 -12.70 0.44
C PHE A 90 0.46 -13.92 0.40
N GLY A 91 0.98 -15.07 -0.01
CA GLY A 91 0.25 -16.35 -0.01
C GLY A 91 -0.93 -16.38 -1.00
N PRO A 92 -1.58 -17.55 -1.15
CA PRO A 92 -2.55 -17.77 -2.24
C PRO A 92 -3.92 -17.11 -2.02
N ASP A 93 -4.20 -16.61 -0.81
CA ASP A 93 -5.50 -16.04 -0.43
C ASP A 93 -5.92 -14.84 -1.32
N TRP A 94 -4.94 -14.18 -1.93
CA TRP A 94 -5.15 -12.99 -2.77
C TRP A 94 -4.96 -13.24 -4.27
N ASP A 95 -4.62 -14.47 -4.69
CA ASP A 95 -4.29 -14.78 -6.08
C ASP A 95 -5.44 -14.46 -7.03
N ALA A 96 -6.68 -14.80 -6.66
CA ALA A 96 -7.86 -14.51 -7.49
C ALA A 96 -8.02 -13.01 -7.76
N PHE A 97 -7.78 -12.17 -6.74
CA PHE A 97 -7.85 -10.71 -6.88
C PHE A 97 -6.68 -10.17 -7.72
N ALA A 98 -5.48 -10.75 -7.57
CA ALA A 98 -4.33 -10.38 -8.39
C ALA A 98 -4.55 -10.70 -9.87
N GLU A 99 -5.12 -11.87 -10.18
CA GLU A 99 -5.45 -12.26 -11.55
C GLU A 99 -6.56 -11.38 -12.15
N GLU A 100 -7.57 -10.99 -11.35
CA GLU A 100 -8.59 -10.02 -11.80
C GLU A 100 -7.96 -8.67 -12.17
N LEU A 101 -7.06 -8.14 -11.32
CA LEU A 101 -6.35 -6.90 -11.60
C LEU A 101 -5.48 -6.99 -12.86
N LYS A 102 -4.79 -8.12 -13.08
CA LYS A 102 -4.02 -8.36 -14.30
C LYS A 102 -4.90 -8.43 -15.54
N SER A 103 -6.04 -9.13 -15.47
CA SER A 103 -6.99 -9.22 -16.60
C SER A 103 -7.50 -7.84 -16.98
N ARG A 104 -7.94 -7.06 -16.00
CA ARG A 104 -8.41 -5.68 -16.22
C ARG A 104 -7.31 -4.78 -16.80
N ALA A 105 -6.07 -4.91 -16.32
CA ALA A 105 -4.96 -4.17 -16.88
C ALA A 105 -4.71 -4.51 -18.36
N ALA A 106 -4.83 -5.79 -18.73
CA ALA A 106 -4.67 -6.23 -20.12
C ALA A 106 -5.81 -5.78 -21.04
N GLU A 107 -7.02 -5.60 -20.52
CA GLU A 107 -8.18 -5.09 -21.28
C GLU A 107 -8.08 -3.58 -21.60
N LEU A 108 -7.28 -2.84 -20.84
CA LEU A 108 -7.08 -1.39 -21.01
C LEU A 108 -5.91 -1.04 -21.96
N GLU A 109 -5.13 -2.03 -22.41
CA GLU A 109 -3.99 -1.90 -23.33
C GLU A 109 -4.37 -2.24 -24.78
#